data_AF-A0A8C0EUL2-F1
#
_entry.id   AF-A0A8C0EUL2-F1
#
_cell.length_a   1.000
_cell.length_b   1.000
_cell.length_c   1.000
_cell.angle_alpha   90.00
_cell.angle_beta   90.00
_cell.angle_gamma   90.00
#
_symmetry.space_group_name_H-M   'P 1'
#
loop_
_entity.id
_entity.type
_entity.pdbx_description
1 polymer ?
#
loop_
_entity_poly.entity_id
_entity_poly.type
_entity_poly.pdbx_seq_one_letter_code
_entity_poly.pdbx_strand_id
1 'polypeptide(L)'
;NPGRRTGKCPFSCKTPHFPLTAQIVARGLEKSVVFEDDLRFEIFFKRRLMNLMHDLEAEGLAWDLIYIGRKRMQVERPEKSVPRVRNLVEADYSYWTLGYVLSLSGARKLLAAEPLDKMLPVDEFLPVMFNKHPLADYTKHFAKRDLVAFSAEPLLVFPTHYTGEEGYVSDTETSVVWDDEATVTDWDRAKSQKMKEQQELRREAQNADVLQSP
;
A
#
# COMPACT_ATOMS: atom_id res chain seq x y z
N ASN A 1 -31.45 24.37 -11.49
CA ASN A 1 -31.34 23.29 -10.51
C ASN A 1 -31.61 21.93 -11.18
N PRO A 2 -30.57 21.25 -11.66
CA PRO A 2 -30.63 19.78 -11.80
C PRO A 2 -29.44 19.17 -11.05
N GLY A 3 -29.65 18.33 -10.05
CA GLY A 3 -30.04 16.94 -10.28
C GLY A 3 -28.79 16.09 -10.53
N ARG A 4 -27.96 15.94 -9.50
CA ARG A 4 -26.76 15.08 -9.48
C ARG A 4 -27.17 13.66 -9.89
N ARG A 5 -26.81 13.25 -11.10
CA ARG A 5 -26.84 11.84 -11.50
C ARG A 5 -25.77 11.13 -10.68
N THR A 6 -26.19 10.27 -9.77
CA THR A 6 -25.34 9.30 -9.10
C THR A 6 -24.76 8.38 -10.16
N GLY A 7 -23.49 8.57 -10.49
CA GLY A 7 -22.73 7.66 -11.33
C GLY A 7 -22.56 6.35 -10.58
N LYS A 8 -23.45 5.39 -10.84
CA LYS A 8 -23.24 3.98 -10.47
C LYS A 8 -22.04 3.48 -11.27
N CYS A 9 -20.86 3.58 -10.69
CA CYS A 9 -19.69 2.86 -11.17
C CYS A 9 -19.91 1.37 -10.82
N PRO A 10 -19.94 0.45 -11.80
CA PRO A 10 -20.16 -0.97 -11.53
C PRO A 10 -19.07 -1.51 -10.62
N PHE A 11 -19.37 -2.60 -9.90
CA PHE A 11 -18.52 -3.35 -8.95
C PHE A 11 -17.03 -3.53 -9.31
N SER A 12 -16.60 -3.27 -10.55
CA SER A 12 -15.21 -3.37 -11.01
C SER A 12 -14.29 -2.19 -10.65
N CYS A 13 -14.80 -1.01 -10.30
CA CYS A 13 -13.94 0.16 -10.08
C CYS A 13 -13.45 0.36 -8.64
N LYS A 14 -13.99 -0.39 -7.67
CA LYS A 14 -13.60 -0.23 -6.26
C LYS A 14 -12.47 -1.17 -5.81
N THR A 15 -12.00 -2.08 -6.65
CA THR A 15 -11.03 -3.12 -6.27
C THR A 15 -10.22 -3.69 -7.46
N PRO A 16 -9.56 -2.85 -8.29
CA PRO A 16 -8.89 -3.30 -9.52
C PRO A 16 -7.73 -4.29 -9.31
N HIS A 17 -7.16 -4.38 -8.11
CA HIS A 17 -6.01 -5.25 -7.84
C HIS A 17 -6.36 -6.74 -7.70
N PHE A 18 -7.57 -7.10 -7.28
CA PHE A 18 -7.90 -8.52 -7.03
C PHE A 18 -7.95 -9.38 -8.30
N PRO A 19 -8.53 -8.90 -9.42
CA PRO A 19 -8.39 -9.58 -10.71
C PRO A 19 -6.93 -9.78 -11.14
N LEU A 20 -6.04 -8.84 -10.80
CA LEU A 20 -4.60 -8.97 -11.09
C LEU A 20 -3.94 -10.07 -10.23
N THR A 21 -4.27 -10.13 -8.94
CA THR A 21 -3.75 -11.19 -8.05
C THR A 21 -4.12 -12.59 -8.55
N ALA A 22 -5.36 -12.76 -9.04
CA ALA A 22 -5.82 -14.01 -9.65
C ALA A 22 -4.98 -14.38 -10.89
N GLN A 23 -4.66 -13.41 -11.75
CA GLN A 23 -3.83 -13.63 -12.93
C GLN A 23 -2.39 -14.00 -12.59
N ILE A 24 -1.80 -13.36 -11.57
CA ILE A 24 -0.44 -13.69 -11.08
C ILE A 24 -0.38 -15.16 -10.68
N VAL A 25 -1.38 -15.62 -9.92
CA VAL A 25 -1.45 -17.00 -9.46
C VAL A 25 -1.71 -17.98 -10.61
N ALA A 26 -2.67 -17.66 -11.50
CA ALA A 26 -3.04 -18.50 -12.63
C ALA A 26 -1.86 -18.71 -13.61
N ARG A 27 -1.02 -17.69 -13.79
CA ARG A 27 0.15 -17.72 -14.67
C ARG A 27 1.44 -18.17 -13.98
N GLY A 28 1.40 -18.37 -12.65
CA GLY A 28 2.58 -18.75 -11.88
C GLY A 28 3.70 -17.71 -11.90
N LEU A 29 3.38 -16.42 -11.95
CA LEU A 29 4.38 -15.36 -11.99
C LEU A 29 5.06 -15.24 -10.61
N GLU A 30 6.35 -15.57 -10.53
CA GLU A 30 7.09 -15.57 -9.26
C GLU A 30 7.11 -14.21 -8.57
N LYS A 31 7.28 -13.15 -9.37
CA LYS A 31 7.44 -11.76 -8.92
C LYS A 31 6.69 -10.86 -9.90
N SER A 32 5.85 -9.98 -9.40
CA SER A 32 5.07 -9.03 -10.19
C SER A 32 5.18 -7.64 -9.59
N VAL A 33 5.31 -6.62 -10.43
CA VAL A 33 5.27 -5.22 -10.00
C VAL A 33 3.90 -4.66 -10.39
N VAL A 34 3.23 -4.02 -9.44
CA VAL A 34 1.91 -3.42 -9.58
C VAL A 34 2.04 -1.93 -9.35
N PHE A 35 1.38 -1.15 -10.20
CA PHE A 35 1.37 0.30 -10.17
C PHE A 35 -0.07 0.80 -10.30
N GLU A 36 -0.35 1.92 -9.64
CA GLU A 36 -1.43 2.82 -10.04
C GLU A 36 -1.05 3.60 -11.30
N ASP A 37 -2.05 4.18 -11.96
CA ASP A 37 -1.88 4.87 -13.24
C ASP A 37 -1.33 6.30 -13.12
N ASP A 38 -1.38 6.90 -11.92
CA ASP A 38 -1.11 8.32 -11.68
C ASP A 38 0.20 8.60 -10.92
N LEU A 39 1.25 7.83 -11.20
CA LEU A 39 2.55 7.95 -10.52
C LEU A 39 3.71 8.45 -11.40
N ARG A 40 4.78 8.88 -10.73
CA ARG A 40 6.08 9.19 -11.29
C ARG A 40 7.17 8.32 -10.66
N PHE A 41 8.17 7.98 -11.46
CA PHE A 41 9.31 7.16 -11.04
C PHE A 41 10.46 8.01 -10.52
N GLU A 42 11.16 7.50 -9.50
CA GLU A 42 12.44 8.04 -9.08
C GLU A 42 13.55 7.83 -10.11
N ILE A 43 14.59 8.66 -10.02
CA ILE A 43 15.78 8.51 -10.85
C ILE A 43 16.38 7.12 -10.59
N PHE A 44 16.75 6.45 -11.68
CA PHE A 44 17.29 5.08 -11.66
C PHE A 44 16.33 4.03 -11.07
N PHE A 45 15.02 4.26 -11.08
CA PHE A 45 13.99 3.34 -10.60
C PHE A 45 14.30 1.86 -10.87
N LYS A 46 14.48 1.49 -12.14
CA LYS A 46 14.72 0.10 -12.55
C LYS A 46 15.98 -0.47 -11.90
N ARG A 47 17.08 0.28 -11.88
CA ARG A 47 18.35 -0.15 -11.27
C ARG A 47 18.19 -0.35 -9.76
N ARG A 48 17.55 0.61 -9.08
CA ARG A 48 17.31 0.54 -7.62
C ARG A 48 16.42 -0.65 -7.25
N LEU A 49 15.34 -0.86 -8.00
CA LEU A 49 14.46 -2.01 -7.81
C LEU A 49 15.19 -3.33 -8.04
N MET A 50 15.92 -3.46 -9.16
CA MET A 50 16.65 -4.70 -9.46
C MET A 50 17.74 -5.01 -8.44
N ASN A 51 18.45 -4.00 -7.93
CA ASN A 51 19.43 -4.19 -6.85
C ASN A 51 18.75 -4.70 -5.56
N LEU A 52 17.60 -4.13 -5.19
CA LEU A 52 16.83 -4.62 -4.06
C LEU A 52 16.38 -6.07 -4.25
N MET A 53 15.87 -6.41 -5.44
CA MET A 53 15.47 -7.79 -5.75
C MET A 53 16.64 -8.78 -5.67
N HIS A 54 17.84 -8.35 -6.07
CA HIS A 54 19.06 -9.15 -5.97
C HIS A 54 19.51 -9.35 -4.52
N ASP A 55 19.51 -8.29 -3.71
CA ASP A 55 19.87 -8.38 -2.28
C ASP A 55 18.91 -9.32 -1.53
N LEU A 56 17.60 -9.26 -1.82
CA LEU A 56 16.59 -10.17 -1.26
C LEU A 56 16.87 -11.64 -1.60
N GLU A 57 17.24 -11.91 -2.85
CA GLU A 57 17.54 -13.26 -3.32
C GLU A 57 18.85 -13.79 -2.71
N ALA A 58 19.90 -12.96 -2.67
CA ALA A 58 21.18 -13.30 -2.08
C ALA A 58 21.07 -13.66 -0.59
N GLU A 59 20.24 -12.92 0.17
CA GLU A 59 19.99 -13.18 1.58
C GLU A 59 18.95 -14.29 1.83
N GLY A 60 18.27 -14.79 0.80
CA GLY A 60 17.21 -15.78 0.92
C GLY A 60 16.04 -15.31 1.80
N LEU A 61 15.79 -14.00 1.84
CA LEU A 61 14.76 -13.41 2.70
C LEU A 61 13.36 -13.80 2.19
N ALA A 62 12.53 -14.36 3.07
CA ALA A 62 11.12 -14.58 2.75
C ALA A 62 10.36 -13.24 2.75
N TRP A 63 9.60 -12.98 1.69
CA TRP A 63 8.76 -11.79 1.54
C TRP A 63 7.53 -12.11 0.70
N ASP A 64 6.45 -11.37 0.96
CA ASP A 64 5.21 -11.49 0.19
C ASP A 64 4.88 -10.22 -0.57
N LEU A 65 5.06 -9.06 0.07
CA LEU A 65 4.76 -7.75 -0.51
C LEU A 65 5.86 -6.75 -0.16
N ILE A 66 6.27 -5.93 -1.13
CA ILE A 66 7.20 -4.83 -0.91
C ILE A 66 6.60 -3.56 -1.47
N TYR A 67 6.25 -2.61 -0.61
CA TYR A 67 5.85 -1.28 -1.05
C TYR A 67 7.01 -0.57 -1.73
N ILE A 68 6.75 -0.01 -2.91
CA ILE A 68 7.70 0.84 -3.64
C ILE A 68 7.17 2.26 -3.80
N GLY A 69 5.88 2.48 -3.55
CA GLY A 69 5.26 3.79 -3.34
C GLY A 69 4.03 3.63 -2.45
N ARG A 70 4.00 4.39 -1.35
CA ARG A 70 2.90 4.40 -0.37
C ARG A 70 2.94 5.68 0.45
N LYS A 71 1.87 5.95 1.17
CA LYS A 71 1.85 6.89 2.28
C LYS A 71 1.98 6.14 3.60
N ARG A 72 3.07 6.39 4.31
CA ARG A 72 3.27 5.90 5.67
C ARG A 72 2.39 6.69 6.64
N MET A 73 1.54 6.00 7.40
CA MET A 73 0.58 6.65 8.31
C MET A 73 1.04 6.69 9.77
N GLN A 74 2.03 5.85 10.12
CA GLN A 74 2.70 5.86 11.42
C GLN A 74 4.05 6.55 11.31
N VAL A 75 4.16 7.77 11.84
CA VAL A 75 5.32 8.65 11.65
C VAL A 75 6.04 9.04 12.95
N GLU A 76 5.51 8.62 14.10
CA GLU A 76 6.04 9.00 15.43
C GLU A 76 7.36 8.29 15.78
N ARG A 77 7.63 7.14 15.15
CA ARG A 77 8.84 6.33 15.35
C ARG A 77 9.37 5.87 14.00
N PRO A 78 10.68 5.60 13.80
CA PRO A 78 11.18 5.00 12.55
C PRO A 78 10.64 3.59 12.33
N GLU A 79 10.57 3.17 11.06
CA GLU A 79 10.31 1.77 10.69
C GLU A 79 11.61 0.98 10.82
N LYS A 80 11.50 -0.29 11.21
CA LYS A 80 12.66 -1.10 11.52
C LYS A 80 13.37 -1.57 10.25
N SER A 81 14.66 -1.27 10.14
CA SER A 81 15.53 -1.76 9.06
C SER A 81 15.60 -3.28 9.03
N VAL A 82 15.58 -3.84 7.82
CA VAL A 82 15.79 -5.27 7.62
C VAL A 82 17.30 -5.55 7.59
N PRO A 83 17.83 -6.39 8.51
CA PRO A 83 19.27 -6.66 8.53
C PRO A 83 19.76 -7.29 7.22
N ARG A 84 20.95 -6.85 6.77
CA ARG A 84 21.67 -7.36 5.58
C ARG A 84 21.01 -7.10 4.23
N VAL A 85 19.79 -6.56 4.17
CA VAL A 85 19.17 -6.10 2.94
C VAL A 85 19.18 -4.58 2.92
N ARG A 86 19.78 -3.99 1.88
CA ARG A 86 19.86 -2.54 1.75
C ARG A 86 18.51 -1.95 1.36
N ASN A 87 18.29 -0.70 1.78
CA ASN A 87 17.13 0.09 1.38
C ASN A 87 15.78 -0.59 1.69
N LEU A 88 15.68 -1.35 2.78
CA LEU A 88 14.49 -2.13 3.11
C LEU A 88 14.14 -2.01 4.59
N VAL A 89 12.85 -1.80 4.87
CA VAL A 89 12.29 -1.74 6.21
C VAL A 89 11.06 -2.64 6.35
N GLU A 90 10.76 -3.09 7.57
CA GLU A 90 9.48 -3.69 7.93
C GLU A 90 8.35 -2.67 7.72
N ALA A 91 7.35 -3.00 6.90
CA ALA A 91 6.24 -2.08 6.64
C ALA A 91 5.34 -1.96 7.88
N ASP A 92 4.99 -0.72 8.24
CA ASP A 92 3.94 -0.42 9.22
C ASP A 92 2.66 0.06 8.50
N TYR A 93 1.66 0.51 9.26
CA TYR A 93 0.38 0.97 8.71
C TYR A 93 0.58 2.01 7.60
N SER A 94 0.01 1.70 6.43
CA SER A 94 0.24 2.38 5.17
C SER A 94 -1.08 2.63 4.46
N TYR A 95 -1.17 3.72 3.72
CA TYR A 95 -2.32 4.13 2.92
C TYR A 95 -1.83 4.65 1.55
N TRP A 96 -2.73 4.97 0.62
CA TRP A 96 -2.40 5.42 -0.75
C TRP A 96 -1.32 4.54 -1.39
N THR A 97 -1.66 3.30 -1.64
CA THR A 97 -0.79 2.32 -2.27
C THR A 97 -0.57 2.69 -3.73
N LEU A 98 0.54 3.35 -4.04
CA LEU A 98 0.88 3.76 -5.42
C LEU A 98 1.52 2.63 -6.21
N GLY A 99 2.28 1.78 -5.54
CA GLY A 99 2.90 0.63 -6.18
C GLY A 99 3.59 -0.31 -5.21
N TYR A 100 3.62 -1.58 -5.58
CA TYR A 100 4.23 -2.64 -4.79
C TYR A 100 4.75 -3.77 -5.68
N VAL A 101 5.72 -4.51 -5.16
CA VAL A 101 6.13 -5.82 -5.67
C VAL A 101 5.36 -6.88 -4.91
N LEU A 102 4.80 -7.86 -5.63
CA LEU A 102 4.06 -8.98 -5.07
C LEU A 102 4.74 -10.29 -5.49
N SER A 103 5.04 -11.15 -4.52
CA SER A 103 5.52 -12.51 -4.80
C SER A 103 4.35 -13.45 -5.10
N LEU A 104 4.62 -14.59 -5.73
CA LEU A 104 3.61 -15.62 -5.94
C LEU A 104 2.99 -16.15 -4.63
N SER A 105 3.79 -16.28 -3.56
CA SER A 105 3.29 -16.69 -2.24
C SER A 105 2.36 -15.63 -1.66
N GLY A 106 2.75 -14.36 -1.78
CA GLY A 106 1.93 -13.23 -1.36
C GLY A 106 0.60 -13.20 -2.10
N ALA A 107 0.63 -13.35 -3.42
CA ALA A 107 -0.59 -13.39 -4.23
C ALA A 107 -1.54 -14.53 -3.79
N ARG A 108 -1.01 -15.72 -3.49
CA ARG A 108 -1.81 -16.84 -2.97
C ARG A 108 -2.41 -16.53 -1.59
N LYS A 109 -1.66 -15.90 -0.70
CA LYS A 109 -2.16 -15.48 0.62
C LYS A 109 -3.29 -14.46 0.50
N LEU A 110 -3.13 -13.47 -0.38
CA LEU A 110 -4.15 -12.44 -0.61
C LEU A 110 -5.44 -13.03 -1.20
N LEU A 111 -5.37 -13.98 -2.15
CA LEU A 111 -6.56 -14.65 -2.69
C LEU A 111 -7.26 -15.53 -1.66
N ALA A 112 -6.49 -16.26 -0.83
CA ALA A 112 -7.04 -17.14 0.20
C ALA A 112 -7.81 -16.38 1.30
N ALA A 113 -7.66 -15.06 1.37
CA ALA A 113 -8.39 -14.21 2.32
C ALA A 113 -9.81 -13.84 1.85
N GLU A 114 -10.17 -14.23 0.63
CA GLU A 114 -11.48 -13.98 -0.02
C GLU A 114 -11.89 -12.49 0.08
N PRO A 115 -11.08 -11.58 -0.47
CA PRO A 115 -11.27 -10.15 -0.26
C PRO A 115 -12.48 -9.57 -1.01
N LEU A 116 -12.89 -10.19 -2.12
CA LEU A 116 -14.03 -9.75 -2.94
C LEU A 116 -15.35 -9.85 -2.17
N ASP A 117 -15.50 -10.89 -1.35
CA ASP A 117 -16.68 -11.07 -0.50
C ASP A 117 -16.76 -10.03 0.62
N LYS A 118 -15.66 -9.27 0.85
CA LYS A 118 -15.51 -8.33 1.95
C LYS A 118 -15.37 -6.86 1.51
N MET A 119 -15.35 -6.60 0.20
CA MET A 119 -15.36 -5.27 -0.43
C MET A 119 -14.42 -4.21 0.21
N LEU A 120 -13.25 -4.61 0.71
CA LEU A 120 -12.29 -3.67 1.27
C LEU A 120 -11.45 -3.02 0.18
N PRO A 121 -11.25 -1.69 0.20
CA PRO A 121 -10.25 -1.02 -0.61
C PRO A 121 -8.86 -1.62 -0.37
N VAL A 122 -8.01 -1.62 -1.39
CA VAL A 122 -6.65 -2.18 -1.30
C VAL A 122 -5.83 -1.58 -0.15
N ASP A 123 -6.02 -0.29 0.10
CA ASP A 123 -5.33 0.46 1.16
C ASP A 123 -5.70 0.02 2.57
N GLU A 124 -6.92 -0.48 2.77
CA GLU A 124 -7.35 -1.05 4.06
C GLU A 124 -7.04 -2.55 4.12
N PHE A 125 -7.20 -3.24 3.00
CA PHE A 125 -7.00 -4.68 2.91
C PHE A 125 -5.54 -5.10 3.12
N LEU A 126 -4.58 -4.45 2.46
CA LEU A 126 -3.18 -4.87 2.57
C LEU A 126 -2.67 -4.77 4.02
N PRO A 127 -2.82 -3.65 4.75
CA PRO A 127 -2.41 -3.57 6.16
C PRO A 127 -3.13 -4.52 7.09
N VAL A 128 -4.37 -4.90 6.79
CA VAL A 128 -5.04 -5.99 7.50
C VAL A 128 -4.26 -7.29 7.31
N MET A 129 -3.88 -7.62 6.08
CA MET A 129 -3.24 -8.90 5.75
C MET A 129 -1.83 -9.07 6.33
N PHE A 130 -1.09 -7.99 6.57
CA PHE A 130 0.19 -8.04 7.32
C PHE A 130 0.06 -7.59 8.78
N ASN A 131 -1.17 -7.57 9.31
CA ASN A 131 -1.49 -7.34 10.72
C ASN A 131 -0.95 -6.02 11.30
N LYS A 132 -1.02 -4.93 10.52
CA LYS A 132 -0.65 -3.56 10.93
C LYS A 132 -1.80 -2.57 10.84
N HIS A 133 -3.01 -3.01 10.49
CA HIS A 133 -4.18 -2.13 10.48
C HIS A 133 -4.61 -1.73 11.91
N PRO A 134 -4.84 -0.44 12.20
CA PRO A 134 -5.08 0.04 13.56
C PRO A 134 -6.50 -0.25 14.08
N LEU A 135 -7.48 -0.43 13.21
CA LEU A 135 -8.87 -0.64 13.59
C LEU A 135 -9.23 -2.13 13.65
N ALA A 136 -9.73 -2.56 14.81
CA ALA A 136 -10.15 -3.94 15.06
C ALA A 136 -11.36 -4.37 14.21
N ASP A 137 -12.23 -3.42 13.86
CA ASP A 137 -13.41 -3.69 13.04
C ASP A 137 -13.07 -4.21 11.64
N TYR A 138 -11.91 -3.83 11.11
CA TYR A 138 -11.43 -4.35 9.83
C TYR A 138 -10.75 -5.71 10.00
N THR A 139 -9.91 -5.85 11.03
CA THR A 139 -9.09 -7.05 11.21
C THR A 139 -9.88 -8.28 11.68
N LYS A 140 -11.02 -8.09 12.37
CA LYS A 140 -11.87 -9.19 12.88
C LYS A 140 -12.42 -10.10 11.77
N HIS A 141 -12.52 -9.62 10.54
CA HIS A 141 -13.04 -10.37 9.39
C HIS A 141 -11.97 -11.25 8.69
N PHE A 142 -10.72 -11.21 9.15
CA PHE A 142 -9.60 -11.91 8.52
C PHE A 142 -8.80 -12.64 9.58
N ALA A 143 -9.06 -13.94 9.79
CA ALA A 143 -8.37 -14.71 10.82
C ALA A 143 -6.87 -14.92 10.52
N LYS A 144 -6.53 -15.19 9.26
CA LYS A 144 -5.15 -15.40 8.80
C LYS A 144 -4.58 -14.12 8.21
N ARG A 145 -3.63 -13.51 8.91
CA ARG A 145 -3.00 -12.22 8.58
C ARG A 145 -1.47 -12.35 8.64
N ASP A 146 -0.94 -13.27 7.84
CA ASP A 146 0.46 -13.71 7.84
C ASP A 146 1.24 -13.25 6.60
N LEU A 147 0.79 -12.17 5.94
CA LEU A 147 1.50 -11.56 4.83
C LEU A 147 2.79 -10.90 5.36
N VAL A 148 3.95 -11.27 4.81
CA VAL A 148 5.24 -10.66 5.15
C VAL A 148 5.44 -9.43 4.26
N ALA A 149 5.23 -8.24 4.84
CA ALA A 149 5.30 -6.97 4.11
C ALA A 149 6.51 -6.12 4.50
N PHE A 150 7.21 -5.63 3.49
CA PHE A 150 8.31 -4.67 3.61
C PHE A 150 8.03 -3.40 2.79
N SER A 151 8.89 -2.40 2.93
CA SER A 151 8.90 -1.20 2.11
C SER A 151 10.31 -0.87 1.67
N ALA A 152 10.46 -0.46 0.41
CA ALA A 152 11.68 0.21 -0.05
C ALA A 152 11.88 1.52 0.73
N GLU A 153 13.11 1.81 1.08
CA GLU A 153 13.52 3.02 1.80
C GLU A 153 14.85 3.54 1.23
N PRO A 154 14.86 4.68 0.49
CA PRO A 154 13.71 5.53 0.19
C PRO A 154 12.80 4.91 -0.90
N LEU A 155 11.54 5.36 -0.93
CA LEU A 155 10.54 4.95 -1.94
C LEU A 155 11.05 5.17 -3.38
N LEU A 156 10.48 4.39 -4.30
CA LEU A 156 10.89 4.33 -5.71
C LEU A 156 9.88 4.99 -6.66
N VAL A 157 8.63 5.14 -6.23
CA VAL A 157 7.59 5.87 -6.97
C VAL A 157 6.83 6.82 -6.05
N PHE A 158 6.35 7.91 -6.64
CA PHE A 158 5.63 9.01 -5.98
C PHE A 158 4.40 9.39 -6.80
N PRO A 159 3.37 10.00 -6.21
CA PRO A 159 2.21 10.39 -7.00
C PRO A 159 2.57 11.56 -7.91
N THR A 160 1.85 11.72 -9.01
CA THR A 160 1.98 12.90 -9.88
C THR A 160 1.49 14.16 -9.17
N HIS A 161 0.38 14.05 -8.43
CA HIS A 161 -0.23 15.10 -7.64
C HIS A 161 -0.47 14.62 -6.20
N TYR A 162 -0.20 15.47 -5.23
CA TYR A 162 -0.48 15.20 -3.83
C TYR A 162 -1.87 15.68 -3.42
N THR A 163 -2.42 15.13 -2.33
CA THR A 163 -3.75 15.55 -1.89
C THR A 163 -3.77 17.02 -1.53
N GLY A 164 -4.76 17.73 -2.06
CA GLY A 164 -4.89 19.18 -1.92
C GLY A 164 -4.22 19.97 -3.04
N GLU A 165 -3.48 19.33 -3.95
CA GLU A 165 -3.00 19.97 -5.17
C GLU A 165 -4.11 20.09 -6.22
N GLU A 166 -4.03 21.15 -7.03
CA GLU A 166 -4.94 21.33 -8.16
C GLU A 166 -4.79 20.17 -9.14
N GLY A 167 -5.92 19.53 -9.50
CA GLY A 167 -5.92 18.35 -10.37
C GLY A 167 -5.81 17.01 -9.65
N TYR A 168 -5.72 16.97 -8.32
CA TYR A 168 -5.73 15.72 -7.55
C TYR A 168 -7.08 14.98 -7.66
N VAL A 169 -7.03 13.68 -7.96
CA VAL A 169 -8.17 12.76 -8.02
C VAL A 169 -7.77 11.48 -7.29
N SER A 170 -8.66 10.91 -6.48
CA SER A 170 -8.43 9.62 -5.83
C SER A 170 -9.70 8.81 -5.74
N ASP A 171 -9.61 7.54 -6.12
CA ASP A 171 -10.70 6.57 -6.08
C ASP A 171 -10.83 5.86 -4.72
N THR A 172 -9.83 5.97 -3.83
CA THR A 172 -9.76 5.24 -2.55
C THR A 172 -9.92 6.13 -1.31
N GLU A 173 -9.77 7.45 -1.44
CA GLU A 173 -9.82 8.37 -0.29
C GLU A 173 -11.20 8.52 0.36
N THR A 174 -12.29 8.33 -0.39
CA THR A 174 -13.68 8.50 0.09
C THR A 174 -14.39 7.16 0.31
N SER A 175 -13.70 6.21 0.95
CA SER A 175 -14.29 4.92 1.30
C SER A 175 -15.05 5.02 2.64
N VAL A 176 -16.39 4.98 2.57
CA VAL A 176 -17.25 4.79 3.75
C VAL A 176 -17.24 3.32 4.16
N VAL A 177 -17.21 3.08 5.47
CA VAL A 177 -17.33 1.73 6.04
C VAL A 177 -18.74 1.20 5.73
N TRP A 178 -18.80 -0.11 5.51
CA TRP A 178 -19.99 -0.96 5.37
C TRP A 178 -21.29 -0.41 5.98
N ASP A 179 -22.35 -0.43 5.17
CA ASP A 179 -23.80 -0.45 5.47
C ASP A 179 -24.34 0.31 6.70
N ASP A 180 -23.64 1.36 7.14
CA ASP A 180 -24.15 2.37 8.06
C ASP A 180 -23.78 3.76 7.50
N GLU A 181 -24.52 4.21 6.48
CA GLU A 181 -24.45 5.58 5.95
C GLU A 181 -24.68 6.67 7.03
N ALA A 182 -25.10 6.28 8.24
CA ALA A 182 -25.41 7.16 9.36
C ALA A 182 -24.22 7.45 10.30
N THR A 183 -23.12 6.69 10.26
CA THR A 183 -21.98 6.94 11.15
C THR A 183 -20.88 7.72 10.44
N VAL A 184 -20.91 9.05 10.61
CA VAL A 184 -19.76 9.92 10.35
C VAL A 184 -18.69 9.54 11.36
N THR A 185 -17.70 8.74 10.96
CA THR A 185 -16.55 8.47 11.81
C THR A 185 -15.69 9.74 11.91
N ASP A 186 -15.48 10.23 13.13
CA ASP A 186 -14.60 11.38 13.48
C ASP A 186 -13.16 11.28 12.91
N TRP A 187 -12.80 10.11 12.38
CA TRP A 187 -11.55 9.81 11.70
C TRP A 187 -11.32 10.55 10.37
N ASP A 188 -12.36 11.02 9.68
CA ASP A 188 -12.19 11.80 8.44
C ASP A 188 -11.52 13.16 8.70
N ARG A 189 -11.73 13.76 9.89
CA ARG A 189 -11.02 14.99 10.31
C ARG A 189 -9.57 14.74 10.71
N ALA A 190 -9.29 13.62 11.38
CA ALA A 190 -7.93 13.23 11.74
C ALA A 190 -7.10 12.84 10.50
N LYS A 191 -7.73 12.20 9.49
CA LYS A 191 -7.15 11.99 8.15
C LYS A 191 -6.71 13.32 7.54
N SER A 192 -7.58 14.34 7.55
CA SER A 192 -7.29 15.65 6.95
C SER A 192 -6.11 16.41 7.58
N GLN A 193 -5.88 16.30 8.90
CA GLN A 193 -4.71 16.90 9.55
C GLN A 193 -3.42 16.14 9.25
N LYS A 194 -3.41 14.81 9.37
CA LYS A 194 -2.26 13.96 8.97
C LYS A 194 -1.98 13.98 7.47
N MET A 195 -2.92 14.46 6.65
CA MET A 195 -2.73 14.70 5.21
C MET A 195 -1.85 15.93 4.91
N LYS A 196 -1.82 16.95 5.78
CA LYS A 196 -0.95 18.13 5.59
C LYS A 196 0.52 17.88 5.93
N GLU A 197 0.80 16.90 6.79
CA GLU A 197 2.15 16.53 7.25
C GLU A 197 3.03 15.89 6.14
N GLN A 198 2.46 15.59 4.96
CA GLN A 198 3.17 14.98 3.83
C GLN A 198 4.38 15.79 3.32
N GLN A 199 4.34 17.13 3.43
CA GLN A 199 5.48 17.98 3.05
C GLN A 199 6.60 17.99 4.10
N GLU A 200 6.27 17.78 5.39
CA GLU A 200 7.23 17.80 6.50
C GLU A 200 7.94 16.45 6.71
N LEU A 201 7.26 15.34 6.36
CA LEU A 201 7.80 13.96 6.45
C LEU A 201 9.06 13.72 5.60
N ARG A 202 9.36 14.62 4.65
CA ARG A 202 10.62 14.58 3.89
C ARG A 202 11.87 14.79 4.77
N ARG A 203 11.72 15.31 6.00
CA ARG A 203 12.85 15.66 6.89
C ARG A 203 12.95 14.84 8.17
N GLU A 204 11.85 14.39 8.77
CA GLU A 204 11.89 13.90 10.17
C GLU A 204 11.81 12.36 10.31
N ALA A 205 11.38 11.63 9.29
CA ALA A 205 11.22 10.17 9.33
C ALA A 205 12.25 9.41 8.47
N GLN A 206 13.49 9.91 8.37
CA GLN A 206 14.56 9.14 7.75
C GLN A 206 14.92 7.96 8.65
N ASN A 207 14.76 6.74 8.15
CA ASN A 207 15.27 5.54 8.82
C ASN A 207 16.80 5.52 8.66
N ALA A 208 17.49 6.30 9.49
CA ALA A 208 18.93 6.58 9.38
C ALA A 208 19.81 5.33 9.58
N ASP A 209 19.24 4.26 10.13
CA ASP A 209 19.86 2.96 10.36
C ASP A 209 19.76 1.99 9.16
N VAL A 210 19.03 2.37 8.10
CA VAL A 210 18.91 1.54 6.89
C VAL A 210 20.24 1.52 6.15
N LEU A 211 20.75 0.32 5.86
CA LEU A 211 21.91 0.14 5.00
C LEU A 211 21.60 0.72 3.61
N GLN A 212 22.27 1.81 3.24
CA GLN A 212 22.06 2.44 1.94
C GLN A 212 22.92 1.78 0.86
N SER A 213 22.43 1.79 -0.38
CA SER A 213 23.29 1.46 -1.53
C SER A 213 24.36 2.55 -1.73
N PRO A 214 25.60 2.19 -2.13
CA PRO A 214 26.62 3.15 -2.54
C PRO A 214 26.20 4.01 -3.74
#